data_AF-A0A817NUV1-F1
#
_entry.id   AF-A0A817NUV1-F1
#
_cell.length_a   1.000
_cell.length_b   1.000
_cell.length_c   1.000
_cell.angle_alpha   90.00
_cell.angle_beta   90.00
_cell.angle_gamma   90.00
#
_symmetry.space_group_name_H-M   'P 1'
#
loop_
_entity.id
_entity.type
_entity.pdbx_description
1 polymer ?
#
loop_
_entity_poly.entity_id
_entity_poly.type
_entity_poly.pdbx_seq_one_letter_code
_entity_poly.pdbx_strand_id
1 'polypeptide(L)'
;MVHRRLLYDDRFGVGEPLNETAYDEGLVVRGRHFLIVEPHASSARYHRVGSQRLYMHPITTFALIQQDYDIYLAAYRQTWSALIDTLPLNVHLLTLDQLGPKDYLVRVEHYFESFEDDTYS
;
A
#
# COMPACT_ATOMS: atom_id res chain seq x y z
N MET A 1 -2.98 -7.90 18.71
CA MET A 1 -3.40 -6.75 19.56
C MET A 1 -3.74 -5.60 18.62
N VAL A 2 -4.98 -5.08 18.63
CA VAL A 2 -5.48 -4.17 17.57
C VAL A 2 -5.67 -2.71 18.02
N HIS A 3 -5.80 -2.49 19.32
CA HIS A 3 -5.95 -1.17 19.94
C HIS A 3 -5.53 -1.31 21.42
N ARG A 4 -5.01 -0.24 22.04
CA ARG A 4 -4.63 -0.23 23.45
C ARG A 4 -5.10 1.05 24.13
N ARG A 5 -5.52 0.90 25.39
CA ARG A 5 -5.80 2.00 26.30
C ARG A 5 -5.18 1.66 27.66
N LEU A 6 -4.42 2.59 28.23
CA LEU A 6 -3.80 2.51 29.54
C LEU A 6 -4.33 3.66 30.40
N LEU A 7 -4.45 3.42 31.70
CA LEU A 7 -4.84 4.46 32.66
C LEU A 7 -3.64 5.06 33.41
N TYR A 8 -2.46 4.49 33.19
CA TYR A 8 -1.22 4.89 33.83
C TYR A 8 -0.09 5.00 32.81
N ASP A 9 0.78 5.96 33.04
CA ASP A 9 2.06 6.13 32.36
C ASP A 9 3.03 5.00 32.77
N ASP A 10 3.88 4.60 31.83
CA ASP A 10 4.88 3.54 32.02
C ASP A 10 6.23 4.05 32.56
N ARG A 11 6.35 5.37 32.76
CA ARG A 11 7.50 6.09 33.31
C ARG A 11 8.76 6.06 32.44
N PHE A 12 8.60 5.90 31.12
CA PHE A 12 9.72 6.01 30.18
C PHE A 12 9.91 7.41 29.56
N GLY A 13 9.19 8.42 30.06
CA GLY A 13 9.48 9.83 29.81
C GLY A 13 8.40 10.61 29.05
N VAL A 14 7.33 9.95 28.59
CA VAL A 14 6.19 10.63 27.96
C VAL A 14 5.37 11.38 29.02
N GLY A 15 5.16 10.76 30.20
CA GLY A 15 4.52 11.43 31.34
C GLY A 15 2.99 11.47 31.26
N GLU A 16 2.39 10.65 30.40
CA GLU A 16 0.94 10.54 30.26
C GLU A 16 0.53 9.08 29.96
N PRO A 17 -0.66 8.65 30.40
CA PRO A 17 -1.18 7.34 30.02
C PRO A 17 -1.55 7.32 28.54
N LEU A 18 -1.40 6.16 27.88
CA LEU A 18 -1.94 5.93 26.54
C LEU A 18 -3.48 5.89 26.59
N ASN A 19 -4.13 7.05 26.60
CA ASN A 19 -5.57 7.20 26.81
C ASN A 19 -6.18 8.17 25.78
N GLU A 20 -6.05 7.82 24.50
CA GLU A 20 -6.53 8.65 23.39
C GLU A 20 -8.06 8.83 23.42
N THR A 21 -8.52 10.05 23.18
CA THR A 21 -9.95 10.42 23.13
C THR A 21 -10.28 11.27 21.90
N ALA A 22 -11.54 11.20 21.47
CA ALA A 22 -12.11 12.08 20.45
C ALA A 22 -13.53 12.47 20.91
N TYR A 23 -13.84 13.77 20.87
CA TYR A 23 -15.14 14.31 21.35
C TYR A 23 -15.47 13.90 22.79
N ASP A 24 -14.46 13.91 23.68
CA ASP A 24 -14.56 13.48 25.07
C ASP A 24 -14.94 11.98 25.27
N GLU A 25 -14.92 11.20 24.20
CA GLU A 25 -15.12 9.75 24.23
C GLU A 25 -13.82 8.99 23.90
N GLY A 26 -13.74 7.73 24.30
CA GLY A 26 -12.56 6.89 24.00
C GLY A 26 -12.38 6.71 22.49
N LEU A 27 -11.14 6.84 22.01
CA LEU A 27 -10.85 6.78 20.57
C LEU A 27 -11.33 5.48 19.94
N VAL A 28 -12.12 5.59 18.88
CA VAL A 28 -12.55 4.45 18.05
C VAL A 28 -11.68 4.36 16.81
N VAL A 29 -11.03 3.21 16.62
CA VAL A 29 -10.23 2.92 15.42
C VAL A 29 -10.95 1.89 14.55
N ARG A 30 -10.75 1.99 13.23
CA ARG A 30 -11.23 1.00 12.25
C ARG A 30 -10.05 0.46 11.46
N GLY A 31 -9.93 -0.86 11.42
CA GLY A 31 -8.92 -1.56 10.65
C GLY A 31 -9.53 -2.71 9.84
N ARG A 32 -8.68 -3.34 9.03
CA ARG A 32 -9.01 -4.57 8.28
C ARG A 32 -7.91 -5.59 8.51
N HIS A 33 -8.30 -6.85 8.64
CA HIS A 33 -7.38 -7.98 8.65
C HIS A 33 -7.72 -8.90 7.48
N PHE A 34 -6.69 -9.36 6.79
CA PHE A 34 -6.80 -10.30 5.68
C PHE A 34 -6.16 -11.61 6.12
N LEU A 35 -6.93 -12.70 6.06
CA LEU A 35 -6.43 -14.05 6.28
C LEU A 35 -6.36 -14.75 4.93
N ILE A 36 -5.15 -15.19 4.57
CA ILE A 36 -4.89 -15.92 3.33
C ILE A 36 -4.55 -17.35 3.73
N VAL A 37 -5.25 -18.33 3.17
CA VAL A 37 -5.03 -19.76 3.42
C VAL A 37 -4.72 -20.42 2.09
N GLU A 38 -3.45 -20.76 1.89
CA GLU A 38 -2.92 -21.32 0.66
C GLU A 38 -1.95 -22.46 0.98
N PRO A 39 -1.78 -23.45 0.09
CA PRO A 39 -0.72 -24.46 0.24
C PRO A 39 0.66 -23.82 0.38
N HIS A 40 1.58 -24.53 1.04
CA HIS A 40 2.97 -24.08 1.22
C HIS A 40 3.61 -23.56 -0.07
N ALA A 41 3.42 -24.28 -1.18
CA ALA A 41 4.02 -23.95 -2.47
C ALA A 41 3.51 -22.62 -3.10
N SER A 42 2.33 -22.12 -2.72
CA SER A 42 1.77 -20.87 -3.27
C SER A 42 1.66 -19.75 -2.23
N SER A 43 1.69 -20.09 -0.94
CA SER A 43 1.43 -19.16 0.17
C SER A 43 2.35 -17.93 0.12
N ALA A 44 3.64 -18.13 -0.17
CA ALA A 44 4.59 -17.03 -0.28
C ALA A 44 4.20 -16.01 -1.36
N ARG A 45 3.88 -16.48 -2.57
CA ARG A 45 3.44 -15.64 -3.68
C ARG A 45 2.19 -14.83 -3.34
N TYR A 46 1.19 -15.45 -2.72
CA TYR A 46 -0.01 -14.73 -2.31
C TYR A 46 0.26 -13.73 -1.18
N HIS A 47 1.13 -14.09 -0.23
CA HIS A 47 1.53 -13.19 0.85
C HIS A 47 2.29 -11.97 0.33
N ARG A 48 3.36 -12.17 -0.47
CA ARG A 48 4.23 -11.11 -0.98
C ARG A 48 3.47 -10.16 -1.90
N VAL A 49 2.86 -10.70 -2.96
CA VAL A 49 2.12 -9.88 -3.95
C VAL A 49 0.88 -9.24 -3.32
N GLY A 50 0.17 -9.97 -2.46
CA GLY A 50 -1.00 -9.47 -1.73
C GLY A 50 -0.65 -8.31 -0.80
N SER A 51 0.43 -8.44 -0.03
CA SER A 51 0.89 -7.38 0.88
C SER A 51 1.25 -6.11 0.13
N GLN A 52 1.95 -6.21 -1.00
CA GLN A 52 2.27 -5.04 -1.83
C GLN A 52 1.01 -4.37 -2.38
N ARG A 53 0.02 -5.13 -2.86
CA ARG A 53 -1.26 -4.57 -3.35
C ARG A 53 -2.07 -3.90 -2.24
N LEU A 54 -1.99 -4.41 -1.02
CA LEU A 54 -2.68 -3.81 0.13
C LEU A 54 -2.00 -2.52 0.58
N TYR A 55 -0.66 -2.48 0.57
CA TYR A 55 0.12 -1.30 0.91
C TYR A 55 -0.01 -0.22 -0.16
N MET A 56 0.19 -0.58 -1.43
CA MET A 56 0.08 0.29 -2.61
C MET A 56 -1.31 0.17 -3.24
N HIS A 57 -2.36 0.31 -2.44
CA HIS A 57 -3.72 0.24 -2.98
C HIS A 57 -3.94 1.35 -4.03
N PRO A 58 -4.73 1.11 -5.08
CA PRO A 58 -4.99 2.13 -6.10
C PRO A 58 -5.56 3.40 -5.47
N ILE A 59 -5.10 4.56 -5.94
CA ILE A 59 -5.69 5.85 -5.61
C ILE A 59 -6.90 6.04 -6.53
N THR A 60 -8.07 6.23 -5.93
CA THR A 60 -9.29 6.51 -6.71
C THR A 60 -9.41 8.01 -6.93
N THR A 61 -9.56 8.41 -8.18
CA THR A 61 -9.79 9.80 -8.58
C THR A 61 -11.19 9.94 -9.16
N PHE A 62 -11.82 11.09 -8.94
CA PHE A 62 -13.15 11.41 -9.47
C PHE A 62 -13.08 12.74 -10.20
N ALA A 63 -13.74 12.82 -11.36
CA ALA A 63 -13.87 14.04 -12.14
C ALA A 63 -15.34 14.43 -12.22
N LEU A 64 -15.65 15.68 -11.88
CA LEU A 64 -16.97 16.26 -12.13
C LEU A 64 -16.99 16.73 -13.59
N ILE A 65 -17.73 16.02 -14.44
CA ILE A 65 -17.86 16.37 -15.85
C ILE A 65 -19.09 17.25 -16.07
N GLN A 66 -18.93 18.30 -16.86
CA GLN A 66 -20.02 19.19 -17.30
C GLN A 66 -20.55 18.81 -18.69
N GLN A 67 -19.96 17.78 -19.30
CA GLN A 67 -20.25 17.28 -20.63
C GLN A 67 -20.58 15.80 -20.55
N ASP A 68 -21.15 15.27 -21.63
CA ASP A 68 -21.45 13.83 -21.72
C ASP A 68 -20.16 12.99 -21.62
N TYR A 69 -20.31 11.79 -21.07
CA TYR A 69 -19.20 10.87 -20.81
C TYR A 69 -18.39 10.56 -22.08
N ASP A 70 -19.04 10.38 -23.22
CA ASP A 70 -18.37 10.06 -24.49
C ASP A 70 -17.47 11.21 -24.97
N ILE A 71 -17.89 12.47 -24.75
CA ILE A 71 -17.09 13.65 -25.08
C ILE A 71 -15.88 13.74 -24.15
N TYR A 72 -16.06 13.45 -22.86
CA TYR A 72 -14.96 13.42 -21.89
C TYR A 72 -13.94 12.34 -22.22
N LEU A 73 -14.41 11.14 -22.57
CA LEU A 73 -13.56 10.03 -22.96
C LEU A 73 -12.70 10.35 -24.18
N ALA A 74 -13.27 11.03 -25.18
CA ALA A 74 -12.55 11.44 -26.39
C ALA A 74 -11.53 12.56 -26.15
N ALA A 75 -11.80 13.47 -25.21
CA ALA A 75 -10.96 14.64 -24.95
C ALA A 75 -9.75 14.36 -24.04
N TYR A 76 -9.83 13.34 -23.17
CA TYR A 76 -8.83 13.10 -22.13
C TYR A 76 -8.25 11.69 -22.15
N ARG A 77 -6.98 11.57 -21.76
CA ARG A 77 -6.30 10.28 -21.61
C ARG A 77 -6.76 9.59 -20.33
N GLN A 78 -7.39 8.43 -20.47
CA GLN A 78 -7.93 7.67 -19.33
C GLN A 78 -6.90 6.79 -18.65
N THR A 79 -5.88 6.34 -19.39
CA THR A 79 -4.85 5.42 -18.89
C THR A 79 -3.48 5.83 -19.40
N TRP A 80 -2.47 5.74 -18.55
CA TRP A 80 -1.08 5.93 -18.92
C TRP A 80 -0.19 4.99 -18.13
N SER A 81 0.87 4.51 -18.76
CA SER A 81 1.92 3.70 -18.15
C SER A 81 3.26 4.16 -18.69
N ALA A 82 4.27 4.21 -17.83
CA ALA A 82 5.68 4.39 -18.23
C ALA A 82 6.32 3.07 -18.70
N LEU A 83 5.65 1.95 -18.45
CA LEU A 83 6.09 0.61 -18.78
C LEU A 83 5.38 0.10 -20.04
N ILE A 84 6.12 -0.62 -20.88
CA ILE A 84 5.58 -1.32 -22.05
C ILE A 84 4.86 -2.60 -21.60
N ASP A 85 5.40 -3.28 -20.60
CA ASP A 85 4.85 -4.51 -20.02
C ASP A 85 4.94 -4.47 -18.48
N THR A 86 4.15 -5.30 -17.82
CA THR A 86 4.15 -5.46 -16.37
C THR A 86 5.50 -5.97 -15.86
N LEU A 87 5.87 -5.53 -14.66
CA LEU A 87 7.06 -6.07 -13.99
C LEU A 87 6.82 -7.52 -13.57
N PRO A 88 7.85 -8.39 -13.59
CA PRO A 88 7.77 -9.73 -13.00
C PRO A 88 7.29 -9.68 -11.56
N LEU A 89 6.57 -10.71 -11.10
CA LEU A 89 5.98 -10.70 -9.75
C LEU A 89 7.02 -10.55 -8.64
N ASN A 90 8.25 -10.99 -8.84
CA ASN A 90 9.34 -10.84 -7.87
C ASN A 90 10.02 -9.47 -7.87
N VAL A 91 9.73 -8.60 -8.84
CA VAL A 91 10.32 -7.26 -8.94
C VAL A 91 9.29 -6.21 -8.58
N HIS A 92 9.61 -5.39 -7.59
CA HIS A 92 8.77 -4.26 -7.19
C HIS A 92 9.51 -2.93 -7.42
N LEU A 93 8.82 -1.95 -8.02
CA LEU A 93 9.30 -0.58 -8.13
C LEU A 93 9.11 0.13 -6.79
N LEU A 94 10.13 0.04 -5.93
CA LEU A 94 10.11 0.64 -4.60
C LEU A 94 10.09 2.17 -4.63
N THR A 95 10.78 2.80 -5.59
CA THR A 95 10.80 4.26 -5.70
C THR A 95 11.00 4.69 -7.14
N LEU A 96 10.20 5.67 -7.57
CA LEU A 96 10.41 6.48 -8.75
C LEU A 96 10.23 7.94 -8.34
N ASP A 97 11.31 8.70 -8.34
CA ASP A 97 11.30 10.10 -7.93
C ASP A 97 12.14 10.96 -8.89
N GLN A 98 11.80 12.24 -9.00
CA GLN A 98 12.52 13.21 -9.83
C GLN A 98 13.32 14.15 -8.93
N LEU A 99 14.64 14.02 -8.95
CA LEU A 99 15.56 14.82 -8.13
C LEU A 99 15.93 16.15 -8.80
N GLY A 100 15.84 16.21 -10.13
CA GLY A 100 16.15 17.40 -10.93
C GLY A 100 15.48 17.34 -12.31
N PRO A 101 15.67 18.36 -13.17
CA PRO A 101 14.95 18.45 -14.45
C PRO A 101 15.10 17.21 -15.34
N LYS A 102 16.23 16.50 -15.25
CA LYS A 102 16.51 15.26 -15.99
C LYS A 102 17.11 14.15 -15.12
N ASP A 103 17.08 14.33 -13.80
CA ASP A 103 17.68 13.40 -12.85
C ASP A 103 16.57 12.66 -12.11
N TYR A 104 16.61 11.33 -12.17
CA TYR A 104 15.58 10.48 -11.60
C TYR A 104 16.22 9.43 -10.68
N LEU A 105 15.60 9.22 -9.53
CA LEU A 105 15.91 8.11 -8.64
C LEU A 105 14.95 6.98 -8.92
N VAL A 106 15.50 5.84 -9.34
CA VAL A 106 14.75 4.61 -9.53
C VAL A 106 15.34 3.55 -8.61
N ARG A 107 14.51 2.98 -7.74
CA ARG A 107 14.87 1.83 -6.89
C ARG A 107 13.90 0.69 -7.16
N VAL A 108 14.46 -0.47 -7.46
CA VAL A 108 13.74 -1.74 -7.61
C VAL A 108 14.21 -2.70 -6.53
N GLU A 109 13.32 -3.57 -6.09
CA GLU A 109 13.62 -4.60 -5.10
C GLU A 109 13.16 -5.98 -5.55
N HIS A 110 13.91 -7.01 -5.13
CA HIS A 110 13.47 -8.39 -5.14
C HIS A 110 12.95 -8.73 -3.75
N TYR A 111 11.63 -8.87 -3.61
CA TYR A 111 10.97 -8.93 -2.30
C TYR A 111 10.54 -10.34 -1.89
N PHE A 112 10.90 -11.34 -2.71
CA PHE A 112 10.88 -12.76 -2.36
C PHE A 112 12.24 -13.16 -1.78
N GLU A 113 12.21 -14.02 -0.78
CA GLU A 113 13.41 -14.64 -0.20
C GLU A 113 13.83 -15.88 -1.00
N SER A 114 15.03 -16.38 -0.70
CA SER A 114 15.53 -17.61 -1.30
C SER A 114 14.65 -18.80 -0.89
N PHE A 115 14.25 -19.62 -1.86
CA PHE A 115 13.39 -20.80 -1.67
C PHE A 115 12.00 -20.52 -1.09
N GLU A 116 11.51 -19.28 -1.24
CA GLU A 116 10.16 -18.89 -0.84
C GLU A 116 9.11 -19.30 -1.91
N ASP A 117 9.46 -19.26 -3.19
CA ASP A 117 8.63 -19.67 -4.33
C ASP A 117 9.48 -20.32 -5.43
N ASP A 118 9.00 -21.40 -6.05
CA ASP A 118 9.76 -22.17 -7.04
C ASP A 118 10.14 -21.38 -8.31
N THR A 119 9.40 -20.31 -8.62
CA THR A 119 9.58 -19.50 -9.84
C THR A 119 10.10 -18.10 -9.54
N TYR A 120 9.71 -17.52 -8.40
CA TYR A 120 9.90 -16.10 -8.08
C TYR A 120 10.94 -15.83 -6.99
N SER A 121 11.62 -16.86 -6.46
CA SER A 121 12.75 -16.73 -5.54
C SER A 121 14.09 -16.42 -6.20
#